data_AF-A0AAJ0EYF0-F1
#
_entry.id   AF-A0AAJ0EYF0-F1
#
_cell.length_a   1.000
_cell.length_b   1.000
_cell.length_c   1.000
_cell.angle_alpha   90.00
_cell.angle_beta   90.00
_cell.angle_gamma   90.00
#
_symmetry.space_group_name_H-M   'P 1'
#
loop_
_entity.id
_entity.type
_entity.pdbx_description
1 polymer ?
#
loop_
_entity_poly.entity_id
_entity_poly.type
_entity_poly.pdbx_seq_one_letter_code
_entity_poly.pdbx_strand_id
1 'polypeptide(L)'
;LKHNFTTARETSEEHFFRCWNHQDCKVCLAENECSWCPMTSACVPNPYAIPLLAPAYDENICPHWAERWELRTKPLGCQVSTITSLTSIISIVSTLVVVLL
;
A
#
# COMPACT_ATOMS: atom_id res chain seq x y z
N LEU A 1 -12.09 5.70 37.84
CA LEU A 1 -10.98 6.13 36.96
C LEU A 1 -11.23 5.58 35.56
N LYS A 2 -11.86 6.38 34.70
CA LYS A 2 -12.26 6.01 33.33
C LYS A 2 -11.47 6.93 32.41
N HIS A 3 -10.33 6.47 31.90
CA HIS A 3 -9.46 7.27 31.03
C HIS A 3 -9.28 6.55 29.68
N ASN A 4 -9.78 7.20 28.62
CA ASN A 4 -9.27 7.20 27.25
C ASN A 4 -8.76 5.87 26.65
N PHE A 5 -9.66 4.90 26.45
CA PHE A 5 -9.38 3.75 25.56
C PHE A 5 -10.26 3.73 24.30
N THR A 6 -11.37 4.47 24.28
CA THR A 6 -12.37 4.39 23.20
C THR A 6 -11.97 5.20 21.96
N THR A 7 -11.40 6.40 22.14
CA THR A 7 -11.10 7.32 21.02
C THR A 7 -9.96 6.86 20.11
N ALA A 8 -8.99 6.09 20.63
CA ALA A 8 -7.87 5.59 19.82
C ALA A 8 -8.21 4.31 19.03
N ARG A 9 -9.22 3.55 19.46
CA ARG A 9 -9.70 2.37 18.74
C ARG A 9 -10.62 2.76 17.58
N GLU A 10 -11.41 3.81 17.79
CA GLU A 10 -12.35 4.39 16.82
C GLU A 10 -11.63 4.81 15.52
N THR A 11 -10.43 5.40 15.60
CA THR A 11 -9.70 5.88 14.41
C THR A 11 -9.18 4.77 13.49
N SER A 12 -8.69 3.65 14.04
CA SER A 12 -8.15 2.54 13.24
C SER A 12 -9.23 1.71 12.56
N GLU A 13 -10.37 1.49 13.24
CA GLU A 13 -11.52 0.78 12.67
C GLU A 13 -12.19 1.64 11.59
N GLU A 14 -12.37 2.94 11.83
CA GLU A 14 -12.88 3.89 10.83
C GLU A 14 -11.99 3.96 9.60
N HIS A 15 -10.67 4.03 9.76
CA HIS A 15 -9.73 4.03 8.64
C HIS A 15 -9.82 2.73 7.84
N PHE A 16 -9.87 1.59 8.54
CA PHE A 16 -10.05 0.30 7.89
C PHE A 16 -11.34 0.27 7.07
N PHE A 17 -12.50 0.59 7.66
CA PHE A 17 -13.78 0.57 6.96
C PHE A 17 -13.86 1.59 5.82
N ARG A 18 -13.22 2.75 5.97
CA ARG A 18 -13.11 3.77 4.91
C ARG A 18 -12.43 3.18 3.67
N CYS A 19 -11.27 2.56 3.83
CA CYS A 19 -10.60 1.91 2.71
C CYS A 19 -11.43 0.70 2.21
N TRP A 20 -11.80 -0.20 3.11
CA TRP A 20 -12.40 -1.50 2.81
C TRP A 20 -13.72 -1.43 2.03
N ASN A 21 -14.48 -0.35 2.20
CA ASN A 21 -15.74 -0.13 1.48
C ASN A 21 -15.53 0.08 -0.04
N HIS A 22 -14.31 0.37 -0.49
CA HIS A 22 -14.00 0.53 -1.91
C HIS A 22 -13.67 -0.81 -2.57
N GLN A 23 -14.40 -1.13 -3.64
CA GLN A 23 -14.26 -2.36 -4.44
C GLN A 23 -13.69 -2.09 -5.85
N ASP A 24 -13.25 -0.86 -6.11
CA ASP A 24 -12.59 -0.46 -7.34
C ASP A 24 -11.24 0.18 -7.02
N CYS A 25 -10.22 -0.17 -7.81
CA CYS A 25 -8.87 0.31 -7.60
C CYS A 25 -8.76 1.83 -7.71
N LYS A 26 -9.39 2.47 -8.72
CA LYS A 26 -9.25 3.92 -8.91
C LYS A 26 -9.88 4.68 -7.76
N VAL A 27 -11.03 4.22 -7.29
CA VAL A 27 -11.71 4.83 -6.15
C VAL A 27 -10.89 4.61 -4.86
N CYS A 28 -10.40 3.38 -4.64
CA CYS A 28 -9.53 3.07 -3.50
C CYS A 28 -8.28 3.97 -3.44
N LEU A 29 -7.59 4.15 -4.57
CA LEU A 29 -6.38 4.96 -4.63
C LEU A 29 -6.64 6.47 -4.62
N ALA A 30 -7.88 6.92 -4.82
CA ALA A 30 -8.24 8.31 -4.61
C ALA A 30 -8.25 8.67 -3.11
N GLU A 31 -8.63 7.71 -2.27
CA GLU A 31 -8.69 7.83 -0.81
C GLU A 31 -7.29 7.97 -0.19
N ASN A 32 -7.21 8.64 0.96
CA ASN A 32 -5.94 8.86 1.63
C ASN A 32 -5.57 7.66 2.50
N GLU A 33 -4.29 7.31 2.46
CA GLU A 33 -3.71 6.20 3.24
C GLU A 33 -4.41 4.86 2.95
N CYS A 34 -4.82 4.63 1.70
CA CYS A 34 -5.33 3.35 1.25
C CYS A 34 -4.45 2.79 0.12
N SER A 35 -4.49 1.48 -0.06
CA SER A 35 -3.80 0.78 -1.15
C SER A 35 -4.63 -0.39 -1.64
N TRP A 36 -4.32 -0.86 -2.85
CA TRP A 36 -5.14 -1.84 -3.54
C TRP A 36 -4.41 -3.17 -3.72
N CYS A 37 -5.04 -4.24 -3.25
CA CYS A 37 -4.60 -5.63 -3.37
C CYS A 37 -5.35 -6.26 -4.57
N PRO A 38 -4.66 -6.48 -5.71
CA PRO A 38 -5.35 -6.75 -6.96
C PRO A 38 -5.85 -8.19 -7.12
N MET A 39 -5.32 -9.16 -6.37
CA MET A 39 -5.78 -10.55 -6.49
C MET A 39 -7.06 -10.74 -5.70
N THR A 40 -7.13 -10.21 -4.47
CA THR A 40 -8.35 -10.29 -3.65
C THR A 40 -9.36 -9.19 -3.97
N SER A 41 -9.02 -8.25 -4.84
CA SER A 41 -9.81 -7.05 -5.12
C SER A 41 -10.19 -6.29 -3.85
N ALA A 42 -9.22 -6.11 -2.95
CA ALA A 42 -9.43 -5.49 -1.65
C ALA A 42 -8.73 -4.14 -1.55
N CYS A 43 -9.41 -3.16 -0.96
CA CYS A 43 -8.82 -1.89 -0.57
C CYS A 43 -8.46 -1.92 0.92
N VAL A 44 -7.19 -1.72 1.22
CA VAL A 44 -6.62 -1.89 2.57
C VAL A 44 -6.00 -0.58 3.08
N PRO A 45 -5.99 -0.34 4.40
CA PRO A 45 -5.30 0.80 4.97
C PRO A 45 -3.79 0.66 4.79
N ASN A 46 -3.14 1.75 4.38
CA ASN A 46 -1.69 1.87 4.21
C ASN A 46 -1.23 3.21 4.83
N PRO A 47 -0.97 3.26 6.14
CA PRO A 47 -0.52 4.47 6.85
C PRO A 47 1.01 4.68 6.77
N TYR A 48 1.72 3.91 5.94
CA TYR A 48 3.17 4.00 5.84
C TYR A 48 3.58 5.29 5.11
N ALA A 49 4.62 5.96 5.60
CA ALA A 49 5.14 7.20 5.00
C ALA A 49 5.58 7.02 3.54
N ILE A 50 6.04 5.81 3.18
CA ILE A 50 6.34 5.41 1.81
C ILE A 50 5.45 4.21 1.48
N PRO A 51 4.22 4.43 0.98
CA PRO A 51 3.25 3.37 0.72
C PRO A 51 3.79 2.26 -0.19
N LEU A 52 4.67 2.63 -1.13
CA LEU A 52 5.34 1.70 -2.04
C LEU A 52 6.19 0.64 -1.31
N LEU A 53 6.73 0.96 -0.14
CA LEU A 53 7.57 0.06 0.64
C LEU A 53 6.78 -0.71 1.71
N ALA A 54 5.46 -0.50 1.82
CA ALA A 54 4.61 -1.22 2.77
C ALA A 54 4.81 -2.75 2.76
N PRO A 55 4.97 -3.44 1.62
CA PRO A 55 5.17 -4.90 1.59
C PRO A 55 6.45 -5.39 2.27
N ALA A 56 7.44 -4.50 2.46
CA ALA A 56 8.68 -4.78 3.17
C ALA A 56 8.56 -4.58 4.69
N TYR A 57 7.62 -3.74 5.13
CA TYR A 57 7.35 -3.48 6.56
C TYR A 57 6.27 -4.39 7.12
N ASP A 58 5.33 -4.82 6.27
CA ASP A 58 4.17 -5.61 6.66
C ASP A 58 3.86 -6.67 5.61
N GLU A 59 4.07 -7.92 6.01
CA GLU A 59 3.77 -9.09 5.18
C GLU A 59 2.26 -9.39 5.07
N ASN A 60 1.45 -8.83 5.97
CA ASN A 60 0.01 -9.02 6.07
C ASN A 60 -0.80 -7.80 5.60
N ILE A 61 -0.15 -6.87 4.87
CA ILE A 61 -0.81 -5.67 4.32
C ILE A 61 -1.99 -6.03 3.40
N CYS A 62 -1.90 -7.15 2.69
CA CYS A 62 -2.97 -7.68 1.85
C CYS A 62 -3.60 -8.93 2.47
N PRO A 63 -4.90 -9.22 2.19
CA PRO A 63 -5.56 -10.41 2.72
C PRO A 63 -4.90 -11.72 2.25
N HIS A 64 -4.27 -11.72 1.08
CA HIS A 64 -3.44 -12.82 0.63
C HIS A 64 -1.94 -12.46 0.69
N TRP A 65 -1.12 -13.28 1.34
CA TRP A 65 0.30 -12.98 1.55
C TRP A 65 1.10 -12.90 0.24
N ALA A 66 0.73 -13.68 -0.78
CA ALA A 66 1.47 -13.73 -2.05
C ALA A 66 1.28 -12.47 -2.91
N GLU A 67 0.20 -11.72 -2.74
CA GLU A 67 -0.07 -10.49 -3.49
C GLU A 67 0.54 -9.25 -2.84
N ARG A 68 1.22 -9.36 -1.69
CA ARG A 68 1.80 -8.20 -1.01
C ARG A 68 2.72 -7.38 -1.93
N TRP A 69 3.49 -8.04 -2.80
CA TRP A 69 4.38 -7.36 -3.77
C TRP A 69 3.66 -6.84 -5.01
N GLU A 70 2.40 -7.26 -5.20
CA GLU A 70 1.48 -6.74 -6.20
C GLU A 70 0.63 -5.58 -5.69
N LEU A 71 0.89 -5.10 -4.46
CA LEU A 71 0.24 -3.94 -3.87
C LEU A 71 0.38 -2.72 -4.79
N ARG A 72 -0.74 -2.06 -5.05
CA ARG A 72 -0.84 -0.83 -5.84
C ARG A 72 -1.08 0.35 -4.92
N THR A 73 -0.40 1.45 -5.21
CA THR A 73 -0.41 2.65 -4.35
C THR A 73 -0.77 3.88 -5.15
N LYS A 74 -1.30 4.91 -4.49
CA LYS A 74 -1.75 6.17 -5.09
C LYS A 74 -0.76 6.82 -6.07
N PRO A 75 0.56 6.94 -5.78
CA PRO A 75 1.48 7.60 -6.71
C PRO A 75 1.71 6.84 -8.02
N LEU A 76 1.48 5.52 -8.04
CA LEU A 76 1.74 4.66 -9.19
C LEU A 76 0.46 4.29 -9.96
N GLY A 77 -0.69 4.38 -9.28
CA GLY A 77 -1.99 4.07 -9.85
C GLY A 77 -2.25 2.57 -9.98
N CYS A 78 -3.25 2.22 -10.80
CA CYS A 78 -3.79 0.87 -10.86
C CYS A 78 -3.06 -0.10 -11.81
N GLN A 79 -2.08 0.38 -12.56
CA GLN A 79 -1.41 -0.41 -13.61
C GLN A 79 0.00 -0.87 -13.20
N VAL A 80 0.53 -0.32 -12.11
CA VAL A 80 1.92 -0.53 -11.70
C VAL A 80 1.92 -1.09 -10.29
N SER A 81 2.49 -2.28 -10.15
CA SER A 81 2.70 -2.93 -8.86
C SER A 81 4.00 -2.49 -8.19
N THR A 82 4.07 -2.70 -6.88
CA THR A 82 5.27 -2.41 -6.07
C THR A 82 6.52 -3.08 -6.64
N ILE A 83 6.44 -4.35 -7.02
CA ILE A 83 7.56 -5.07 -7.61
C ILE A 83 8.06 -4.42 -8.91
N THR A 84 7.15 -3.98 -9.79
CA THR A 84 7.51 -3.35 -11.07
C THR A 84 8.25 -2.03 -10.86
N SER A 85 7.81 -1.23 -9.90
CA SER A 85 8.49 0.03 -9.56
C SER A 85 9.86 -0.21 -8.96
N LEU A 86 9.99 -1.17 -8.03
CA LEU A 86 11.27 -1.51 -7.41
C LEU A 86 12.27 -2.05 -8.44
N THR A 87 11.86 -2.96 -9.33
CA THR A 87 12.74 -3.50 -10.37
C THR A 87 13.20 -2.41 -11.35
N SER A 88 12.29 -1.50 -11.72
CA SER A 88 12.61 -0.36 -12.59
C SER A 88 13.63 0.58 -11.94
N ILE A 89 13.44 0.94 -10.67
CA ILE A 89 14.37 1.80 -9.92
C ILE A 89 15.75 1.15 -9.83
N ILE A 90 15.80 -0.13 -9.41
CA ILE A 90 17.07 -0.87 -9.29
C ILE A 90 17.79 -0.93 -10.63
N SER A 91 17.08 -1.22 -11.73
CA SER A 91 17.66 -1.29 -13.06
C SER A 91 18.28 0.03 -13.50
N ILE A 92 17.60 1.16 -13.27
CA ILE A 92 18.12 2.49 -13.60
C ILE A 92 19.37 2.80 -12.78
N VAL A 93 19.32 2.59 -11.46
CA VAL A 93 20.45 2.84 -10.56
C VAL A 93 21.66 1.99 -10.93
N SER A 94 21.48 0.69 -11.18
CA SER A 94 22.55 -0.20 -11.61
C SER A 94 23.18 0.24 -12.93
N THR A 95 22.37 0.68 -13.89
CA THR A 95 22.86 1.18 -15.19
C THR A 95 23.69 2.44 -15.00
N LEU A 96 23.22 3.40 -14.19
CA LEU A 96 23.96 4.63 -13.90
C LEU A 96 25.28 4.34 -13.19
N VAL A 97 25.29 3.42 -12.22
CA VAL A 97 26.51 2.98 -11.53
C VAL A 97 27.52 2.39 -12.51
N VAL A 98 27.08 1.54 -13.44
CA VAL A 98 27.97 0.95 -14.46
C VAL A 98 28.52 1.99 -15.44
N VAL A 99 27.73 3.02 -15.76
CA VAL A 99 28.16 4.08 -16.71
C VAL A 99 29.07 5.11 -16.05
N LEU A 100 28.91 5.37 -14.75
CA LEU A 100 29.64 6.41 -14.01
C LEU A 100 30.89 5.90 -13.26
N LEU A 101 31.07 4.58 -13.16
CA LEU A 101 32.28 3.93 -12.65
C LEU A 101 33.24 3.58 -13.80
#